data_AF-T1BVC8-F1
#
_entry.id   AF-T1BVC8-F1
#
_cell.length_a   1.000
_cell.length_b   1.000
_cell.length_c   1.000
_cell.angle_alpha   90.00
_cell.angle_beta   90.00
_cell.angle_gamma   90.00
#
_symmetry.space_group_name_H-M   'P 1'
#
loop_
_entity.id
_entity.type
_entity.pdbx_description
1 polymer ?
#
loop_
_entity_poly.entity_id
_entity_poly.type
_entity_poly.pdbx_seq_one_letter_code
_entity_poly.pdbx_strand_id
1 'polypeptide(L)'
;MAILREEIFGPILPVVTYDTLGEAFAHIQAGSAPLAIYYFGNDRKRLDEVLRVTRSGGVVVNDTLLHFVQNGLPFGGVGESGMGQYHGIHGFLTFSKARGVFQQSRWSGFTLLLPPYGARARRLLDFLVRR
;
A
#
# COMPACT_ATOMS: atom_id res chain seq x y z
N MET A 1 27.55 -1.17 15.60
CA MET A 1 28.23 -2.20 14.80
C MET A 1 27.97 -1.93 13.32
N ALA A 2 28.97 -2.05 12.44
CA ALA A 2 28.81 -1.78 11.01
C ALA A 2 27.81 -2.75 10.33
N ILE A 3 27.78 -4.02 10.78
CA ILE A 3 26.95 -5.07 10.18
C ILE A 3 25.43 -4.82 10.23
N LEU A 4 24.95 -3.94 11.11
CA LEU A 4 23.53 -3.58 11.23
C LEU A 4 23.17 -2.29 10.52
N ARG A 5 24.12 -1.64 9.82
CA ARG A 5 23.89 -0.34 9.16
C ARG A 5 23.62 -0.45 7.67
N GLU A 6 24.02 -1.56 7.07
CA GLU A 6 23.92 -1.81 5.63
C GLU A 6 23.28 -3.18 5.39
N GLU A 7 22.74 -3.36 4.20
CA GLU A 7 22.18 -4.65 3.80
C GLU A 7 23.29 -5.69 3.66
N ILE A 8 23.14 -6.82 4.34
CA ILE A 8 24.21 -7.83 4.45
C ILE A 8 24.48 -8.53 3.12
N PHE A 9 23.43 -8.90 2.37
CA PHE A 9 23.50 -9.62 1.09
C PHE A 9 24.49 -10.82 1.06
N GLY A 10 24.64 -11.50 2.19
CA GLY A 10 25.63 -12.55 2.41
C GLY A 10 25.22 -13.52 3.53
N PRO A 11 26.04 -14.55 3.80
CA PRO A 11 25.66 -15.69 4.64
C PRO A 11 25.82 -15.40 6.14
N ILE A 12 25.49 -14.19 6.60
CA ILE A 12 25.57 -13.79 8.00
C ILE A 12 24.18 -13.39 8.50
N LEU A 13 23.77 -13.95 9.64
CA LEU A 13 22.49 -13.66 10.28
C LEU A 13 22.71 -13.12 11.70
N PRO A 14 22.76 -11.79 11.89
CA PRO A 14 22.83 -11.20 13.22
C PRO A 14 21.55 -11.44 14.01
N VAL A 15 21.69 -11.73 15.30
CA VAL A 15 20.55 -11.86 16.24
C VAL A 15 20.59 -10.68 17.20
N VAL A 16 19.55 -9.85 17.16
CA VAL A 16 19.36 -8.72 18.07
C VAL A 16 18.22 -9.07 19.02
N THR A 17 18.52 -9.19 20.32
CA THR A 17 17.51 -9.49 21.34
C THR A 17 16.76 -8.24 21.76
N TYR A 18 15.56 -8.43 22.29
CA TYR A 18 14.73 -7.37 22.86
C TYR A 18 13.94 -7.95 24.04
N ASP A 19 13.60 -7.11 25.01
CA ASP A 19 12.78 -7.52 26.17
C ASP A 19 11.29 -7.25 25.91
N THR A 20 11.00 -6.17 25.18
CA THR A 20 9.63 -5.77 24.84
C THR A 20 9.43 -5.62 23.33
N LEU A 21 8.21 -5.89 22.86
CA LEU A 21 7.88 -5.74 21.43
C LEU A 21 8.07 -4.28 20.95
N GLY A 22 7.91 -3.31 21.86
CA GLY A 22 8.18 -1.89 21.60
C GLY A 22 9.63 -1.59 21.24
N GLU A 23 10.60 -2.28 21.85
CA GLU A 23 12.02 -2.15 21.47
C GLU A 23 12.27 -2.67 20.05
N ALA A 24 11.66 -3.80 19.69
CA ALA A 24 11.74 -4.33 18.32
C ALA A 24 11.15 -3.34 17.31
N PHE A 25 10.00 -2.72 17.63
CA PHE A 25 9.41 -1.69 16.78
C PHE A 25 10.27 -0.45 16.65
N ALA A 26 10.87 0.03 17.74
CA ALA A 26 11.78 1.17 17.71
C ALA A 26 13.01 0.87 16.85
N HIS A 27 13.55 -0.35 16.95
CA HIS A 27 14.67 -0.79 16.12
C HIS A 27 14.31 -0.82 14.63
N ILE A 28 13.17 -1.43 14.26
CA ILE A 28 12.71 -1.49 12.87
C ILE A 28 12.44 -0.09 12.30
N GLN A 29 11.77 0.77 13.06
CA GLN A 29 11.40 2.12 12.61
C GLN A 29 12.57 3.11 12.56
N ALA A 30 13.67 2.83 13.26
CA ALA A 30 14.90 3.60 13.13
C ALA A 30 15.58 3.41 11.77
N GLY A 31 15.28 2.30 11.08
CA GLY A 31 15.71 2.02 9.72
C GLY A 31 14.74 2.54 8.66
N SER A 32 15.15 2.41 7.39
CA SER A 32 14.24 2.62 6.26
C SER A 32 13.22 1.48 6.16
N ALA A 33 12.09 1.73 5.50
CA ALA A 33 11.03 0.73 5.36
C ALA A 33 11.52 -0.46 4.50
N PRO A 34 11.59 -1.68 5.07
CA PRO A 34 12.17 -2.83 4.37
C PRO A 34 11.22 -3.39 3.30
N LEU A 35 11.79 -4.19 2.39
CA LEU A 35 11.00 -4.89 1.39
C LEU A 35 10.08 -5.95 2.01
N ALA A 36 10.58 -6.69 3.00
CA ALA A 36 9.81 -7.73 3.68
C ALA A 36 10.01 -7.69 5.20
N ILE A 37 8.94 -8.01 5.93
CA ILE A 37 8.98 -8.34 7.36
C ILE A 37 8.55 -9.80 7.55
N TYR A 38 9.27 -10.53 8.39
CA TYR A 38 8.94 -11.90 8.77
C TYR A 38 8.59 -11.95 10.25
N TYR A 39 7.37 -12.38 10.55
CA TYR A 39 6.88 -12.54 11.91
C TYR A 39 6.70 -14.02 12.22
N PHE A 40 7.33 -14.50 13.30
CA PHE A 40 7.16 -15.86 13.80
C PHE A 40 6.43 -15.81 15.14
N GLY A 41 5.22 -16.36 15.17
CA GLY A 41 4.36 -16.38 16.36
C GLY A 41 2.91 -16.73 16.04
N ASN A 42 2.17 -17.12 17.08
CA ASN A 42 0.75 -17.49 16.98
C ASN A 42 -0.18 -16.51 17.71
N ASP A 43 0.36 -15.49 18.39
CA ASP A 43 -0.45 -14.48 19.08
C ASP A 43 -0.99 -13.46 18.07
N ARG A 44 -2.29 -13.55 17.82
CA ARG A 44 -2.96 -12.67 16.86
C ARG A 44 -2.87 -11.19 17.23
N LYS A 45 -2.91 -10.85 18.52
CA LYS A 45 -2.84 -9.45 18.97
C LYS A 45 -1.47 -8.86 18.67
N ARG A 46 -0.40 -9.64 18.89
CA ARG A 46 0.97 -9.23 18.56
C ARG A 46 1.16 -9.10 17.05
N LEU A 47 0.63 -10.01 16.26
CA LEU A 47 0.65 -9.91 14.80
C LEU A 47 -0.08 -8.64 14.31
N ASP A 48 -1.29 -8.39 14.80
CA ASP A 48 -2.06 -7.19 14.43
C ASP A 48 -1.33 -5.90 14.84
N GLU A 49 -0.59 -5.92 15.95
CA GLU A 49 0.25 -4.80 16.37
C GLU A 49 1.46 -4.60 15.42
N VAL A 50 2.16 -5.67 15.05
CA VAL A 50 3.26 -5.62 14.06
C VAL A 50 2.76 -5.03 12.74
N LEU A 51 1.63 -5.52 12.22
CA LEU A 51 1.04 -5.04 10.96
C LEU A 51 0.60 -3.58 11.01
N ARG A 52 0.17 -3.10 12.18
CA ARG A 52 -0.28 -1.71 12.36
C ARG A 52 0.87 -0.72 12.53
N VAL A 53 1.92 -1.12 13.25
CA VAL A 53 3.00 -0.21 13.67
C VAL A 53 4.15 -0.18 12.65
N THR A 54 4.36 -1.26 11.90
CA THR A 54 5.46 -1.34 10.94
C THR A 54 4.99 -1.09 9.50
N ARG A 55 5.93 -0.65 8.64
CA ARG A 55 5.70 -0.45 7.21
C ARG A 55 6.72 -1.24 6.41
N SER A 56 6.26 -2.02 5.45
CA SER A 56 7.11 -2.82 4.55
C SER A 56 6.40 -3.08 3.22
N GLY A 57 7.12 -3.62 2.24
CA GLY A 57 6.53 -4.06 0.98
C GLY A 57 5.60 -5.27 1.14
N GLY A 58 6.00 -6.24 1.94
CA GLY A 58 5.21 -7.42 2.27
C GLY A 58 5.51 -8.00 3.65
N VAL A 59 4.57 -8.77 4.19
CA VAL A 59 4.72 -9.46 5.47
C VAL A 59 4.43 -10.95 5.30
N VAL A 60 5.29 -11.79 5.88
CA VAL A 60 5.05 -13.24 5.98
C VAL A 60 4.95 -13.63 7.44
N VAL A 61 3.99 -14.50 7.73
CA VAL A 61 3.73 -15.02 9.07
C VAL A 61 4.12 -16.49 9.10
N ASN A 62 5.00 -16.86 10.03
CA ASN A 62 5.51 -18.22 10.25
C ASN A 62 6.25 -18.84 9.05
N ASP A 63 6.75 -18.01 8.13
CA ASP A 63 7.58 -18.43 7.01
C ASP A 63 8.40 -17.25 6.48
N THR A 64 9.25 -17.49 5.48
CA THR A 64 10.04 -16.49 4.76
C THR A 64 9.90 -16.70 3.26
N LEU A 65 10.14 -15.66 2.45
CA LEU A 65 10.19 -15.70 0.97
C LEU A 65 8.90 -16.09 0.24
N LEU A 66 8.03 -16.95 0.79
CA LEU A 66 6.94 -17.57 0.04
C LEU A 66 5.88 -16.58 -0.48
N HIS A 67 5.74 -15.39 0.10
CA HIS A 67 4.90 -14.34 -0.47
C HIS A 67 5.31 -13.93 -1.89
N PHE A 68 6.60 -14.07 -2.26
CA PHE A 68 7.09 -13.81 -3.61
C PHE A 68 6.51 -14.77 -4.64
N VAL A 69 6.36 -16.06 -4.32
CA VAL A 69 5.86 -17.06 -5.29
C VAL A 69 4.33 -17.02 -5.46
N GLN A 70 3.62 -16.23 -4.65
CA GLN A 70 2.18 -16.07 -4.73
C GLN A 70 1.81 -15.06 -5.82
N ASN A 71 1.52 -15.53 -7.03
CA ASN A 71 1.15 -14.68 -8.18
C ASN A 71 -0.08 -13.78 -7.94
N GLY A 72 -0.93 -14.12 -6.96
CA GLY A 72 -2.10 -13.33 -6.57
C GLY A 72 -1.79 -12.17 -5.61
N LEU A 73 -0.58 -12.11 -5.06
CA LEU A 73 -0.15 -11.01 -4.20
C LEU A 73 0.67 -9.99 -5.01
N PRO A 74 0.46 -8.69 -4.78
CA PRO A 74 1.37 -7.69 -5.32
C PRO A 74 2.75 -7.83 -4.68
N PHE A 75 3.80 -7.74 -5.49
CA PHE A 75 5.17 -7.71 -5.01
C PHE A 75 5.82 -6.37 -5.38
N GLY A 76 6.32 -5.65 -4.38
CA GLY A 76 6.88 -4.32 -4.52
C GLY A 76 7.32 -3.74 -3.19
N GLY A 77 8.17 -2.72 -3.21
CA GLY A 77 8.66 -2.03 -2.03
C GLY A 77 7.83 -0.79 -1.67
N VAL A 78 8.23 -0.14 -0.57
CA VAL A 78 7.66 1.13 -0.12
C VAL A 78 8.75 2.01 0.48
N GLY A 79 8.82 3.28 0.07
CA GLY A 79 9.89 4.18 0.49
C GLY A 79 11.22 3.75 -0.09
N GLU A 80 12.25 3.62 0.74
CA GLU A 80 13.61 3.27 0.25
C GLU A 80 13.73 1.84 -0.27
N SER A 81 12.79 0.94 0.06
CA SER A 81 12.74 -0.40 -0.55
C SER A 81 12.12 -0.40 -1.96
N GLY A 82 11.53 0.71 -2.42
CA GLY A 82 11.01 0.87 -3.77
C GLY A 82 9.65 1.54 -3.86
N MET A 83 9.11 1.57 -5.08
CA MET A 83 7.76 2.07 -5.38
C MET A 83 7.09 1.23 -6.46
N GLY A 84 5.76 1.26 -6.49
CA GLY A 84 4.97 0.43 -7.39
C GLY A 84 5.01 -1.04 -7.00
N GLN A 85 4.35 -1.88 -7.80
CA GLN A 85 4.23 -3.31 -7.53
C GLN A 85 3.92 -4.06 -8.82
N TYR A 86 4.25 -5.35 -8.88
CA TYR A 86 3.93 -6.22 -10.00
C TYR A 86 3.48 -7.60 -9.48
N HIS A 87 3.65 -8.65 -10.30
CA HIS A 87 3.04 -9.99 -10.24
C HIS A 87 1.59 -10.08 -10.74
N GLY A 88 1.31 -11.15 -11.49
CA GLY A 88 -0.02 -11.46 -12.01
C GLY A 88 -0.74 -10.24 -12.61
N ILE A 89 -1.95 -9.99 -12.11
CA ILE A 89 -2.78 -8.85 -12.52
C ILE A 89 -2.13 -7.50 -12.18
N HIS A 90 -1.38 -7.40 -11.08
CA HIS A 90 -0.70 -6.16 -10.69
C HIS A 90 0.40 -5.81 -11.70
N GLY A 91 1.12 -6.80 -12.23
CA GLY A 91 2.07 -6.59 -13.32
C GLY A 91 1.39 -6.06 -14.58
N PHE A 92 0.29 -6.67 -15.00
CA PHE A 92 -0.50 -6.17 -16.13
C PHE A 92 -0.95 -4.72 -15.93
N LEU A 93 -1.50 -4.39 -14.74
CA LEU A 93 -1.94 -3.04 -14.40
C LEU A 93 -0.78 -2.04 -14.42
N THR A 94 0.39 -2.41 -13.91
CA THR A 94 1.59 -1.55 -13.87
C THR A 94 2.10 -1.18 -15.26
N PHE A 95 2.01 -2.10 -16.22
CA PHE A 95 2.39 -1.85 -17.62
C PHE A 95 1.22 -1.37 -18.50
N SER A 96 0.07 -1.06 -17.91
CA SER A 96 -1.13 -0.61 -18.62
C SER A 96 -1.51 0.82 -18.26
N LYS A 97 -2.14 1.51 -19.20
CA LYS A 97 -2.80 2.80 -18.93
C LYS A 97 -4.29 2.58 -18.76
N ALA A 98 -4.80 2.73 -17.54
CA ALA A 98 -6.25 2.79 -17.29
C ALA A 98 -6.83 4.06 -17.95
N ARG A 99 -7.47 3.89 -19.11
CA ARG A 99 -8.08 4.98 -19.88
C ARG A 99 -9.52 5.19 -19.42
N GLY A 100 -9.78 6.32 -18.76
CA GLY A 100 -11.14 6.76 -18.47
C GLY A 100 -11.87 7.09 -19.78
N VAL A 101 -13.01 6.45 -20.00
CA VAL A 101 -13.92 6.73 -21.12
C VAL A 101 -15.28 7.06 -20.54
N PHE A 102 -15.76 8.26 -20.85
CA PHE A 102 -17.09 8.72 -20.45
C PHE A 102 -17.91 9.00 -21.70
N GLN A 103 -19.11 8.43 -21.75
CA GLN A 103 -20.05 8.64 -22.85
C GLN A 103 -21.31 9.32 -22.32
N GLN A 104 -21.50 10.58 -22.70
CA GLN A 104 -22.68 11.33 -22.27
C GLN A 104 -23.92 10.83 -22.99
N SER A 105 -25.00 10.57 -22.24
CA SER A 105 -26.30 10.22 -22.81
C SER A 105 -26.82 11.35 -23.69
N ARG A 106 -27.47 10.99 -24.81
CA ARG A 106 -28.21 11.94 -25.66
C ARG A 106 -29.31 12.67 -24.89
N TRP A 107 -29.87 12.02 -23.87
CA TRP A 107 -30.93 12.56 -23.00
C TRP A 107 -30.36 13.04 -21.66
N SER A 108 -29.24 13.73 -21.72
CA SER A 108 -28.57 14.24 -20.53
C SER A 108 -29.26 15.50 -20.02
N GLY A 109 -29.66 15.50 -18.75
CA GLY A 109 -30.08 16.71 -18.03
C GLY A 109 -28.98 17.75 -17.80
N PHE A 110 -27.71 17.44 -18.14
CA PHE A 110 -26.58 18.37 -18.04
C PHE A 110 -26.78 19.64 -18.87
N THR A 111 -27.58 19.60 -19.94
CA THR A 111 -27.91 20.79 -20.73
C THR A 111 -28.62 21.87 -19.90
N LEU A 112 -29.30 21.51 -18.80
CA LEU A 112 -29.92 22.45 -17.86
C LEU A 112 -28.89 23.24 -17.04
N LEU A 113 -27.63 22.81 -17.02
CA LEU A 113 -26.52 23.50 -16.37
C LEU A 113 -25.71 24.36 -17.36
N LEU A 114 -26.01 24.30 -18.67
CA LEU A 114 -25.36 25.13 -19.67
C LEU A 114 -25.95 26.55 -19.70
N PRO A 115 -25.20 27.55 -20.22
CA PRO A 115 -25.72 28.90 -20.42
C PRO A 115 -26.95 28.95 -21.34
N PRO A 116 -27.86 29.94 -21.16
CA PRO A 116 -27.82 30.99 -20.15
C PRO A 116 -28.27 30.50 -18.76
N TYR A 117 -27.54 30.90 -17.71
CA TYR A 117 -27.76 30.45 -16.33
C TYR A 117 -29.03 31.05 -15.71
N GLY A 118 -30.17 30.39 -15.94
CA GLY A 118 -31.47 30.80 -15.40
C GLY A 118 -31.77 30.25 -14.00
N ALA A 119 -32.97 30.57 -13.48
CA ALA A 119 -33.46 30.08 -12.19
C ALA A 119 -33.48 28.54 -12.10
N ARG A 120 -33.67 27.83 -13.22
CA ARG A 120 -33.63 26.36 -13.29
C ARG A 120 -32.23 25.80 -13.11
N ALA A 121 -31.23 26.41 -13.75
CA ALA A 121 -29.81 26.03 -13.60
C ALA A 121 -29.35 26.24 -12.15
N ARG A 122 -29.73 27.38 -11.54
CA ARG A 122 -29.43 27.69 -10.14
C ARG A 122 -30.09 26.71 -9.16
N ARG A 123 -31.38 26.42 -9.32
CA ARG A 123 -32.06 25.40 -8.49
C ARG A 123 -31.44 24.01 -8.61
N LEU A 124 -31.03 23.61 -9.82
CA LEU A 124 -30.37 22.33 -10.04
C LEU A 124 -28.98 22.31 -9.38
N LEU A 125 -28.21 23.38 -9.51
CA LEU A 125 -26.91 23.53 -8.85
C LEU A 125 -27.04 23.51 -7.33
N ASP A 126 -28.00 24.25 -6.76
CA ASP A 126 -28.28 24.30 -5.32
C ASP A 126 -28.70 22.93 -4.79
N PHE A 127 -29.43 22.15 -5.59
CA PHE A 127 -29.78 20.77 -5.27
C PHE A 127 -28.57 19.83 -5.33
N LEU A 128 -27.70 19.96 -6.34
CA LEU A 128 -26.51 19.11 -6.52
C LEU A 128 -25.39 19.40 -5.51
N VAL A 129 -25.31 20.63 -5.00
CA VAL A 129 -24.26 21.10 -4.06
C VAL A 129 -24.71 21.00 -2.60
N ARG A 130 -26.00 20.79 -2.33
CA ARG A 130 -26.50 20.52 -0.97
C ARG A 130 -25.94 19.18 -0.48
N ARG A 131 -25.08 19.23 0.54
CA ARG A 131 -24.72 18.08 1.38
C ARG A 131 -25.87 17.69 2.29
#